data_AF-A0A524AIY3-F1
#
_entry.id   AF-A0A524AIY3-F1
#
_cell.length_a   1.000
_cell.length_b   1.000
_cell.length_c   1.000
_cell.angle_alpha   90.00
_cell.angle_beta   90.00
_cell.angle_gamma   90.00
#
_symmetry.space_group_name_H-M   'P 1'
#
loop_
_entity.id
_entity.type
_entity.pdbx_description
1 polymer ?
#
loop_
_entity_poly.entity_id
_entity_poly.type
_entity_poly.pdbx_seq_one_letter_code
_entity_poly.pdbx_strand_id
1 'polypeptide(L)' 'MNKKRWLVIIVIVAAAVILAILLDTMLANHRPAITGLEADPEKVIPLGSCQIACNASDRDGDQ' A
#
# COMPACT_ATOMS: atom_id res chain seq x y z
N MET A 1 -35.03 12.07 23.11
CA MET A 1 -33.79 11.38 23.54
C MET A 1 -33.02 12.30 24.46
N ASN A 2 -32.47 11.82 25.58
CA ASN A 2 -31.84 12.72 26.56
C ASN A 2 -30.49 13.26 26.02
N LYS A 3 -30.17 14.53 26.33
CA LYS A 3 -29.02 15.24 25.76
C LYS A 3 -27.68 14.55 26.06
N LYS A 4 -27.57 13.91 27.23
CA LYS A 4 -26.39 13.15 27.66
C LYS A 4 -26.21 11.85 26.86
N ARG A 5 -27.27 11.08 26.65
CA ARG A 5 -27.28 9.85 25.82
C ARG A 5 -26.98 10.19 24.37
N TRP A 6 -27.48 11.31 23.87
CA TRP A 6 -27.17 11.75 22.51
C TRP A 6 -25.69 12.07 22.32
N LEU A 7 -25.07 12.79 23.28
CA LEU A 7 -23.63 13.04 23.26
C LEU A 7 -22.81 11.74 23.34
N VAL A 8 -23.21 10.80 24.19
CA VAL A 8 -22.56 9.48 24.29
C VAL A 8 -22.63 8.73 22.96
N ILE A 9 -23.79 8.73 22.30
CA ILE A 9 -23.96 8.08 20.99
C ILE A 9 -23.05 8.74 19.94
N ILE A 10 -22.97 10.08 19.89
CA ILE A 10 -22.10 10.79 18.95
C ILE A 10 -20.64 10.39 19.15
N VAL A 11 -20.18 10.33 20.40
CA VAL A 11 -18.79 9.96 20.70
C VAL A 11 -18.50 8.52 20.28
N ILE A 12 -19.41 7.58 20.55
CA ILE A 12 -19.24 6.17 20.13
C ILE A 12 -19.18 6.06 18.61
N VAL A 13 -20.09 6.73 17.89
CA VAL A 13 -20.10 6.71 16.43
C VAL A 13 -18.83 7.35 15.87
N ALA A 14 -18.40 8.49 16.39
CA ALA A 14 -17.16 9.14 15.97
C ALA A 14 -15.94 8.23 16.19
N ALA A 15 -15.84 7.57 17.36
CA ALA A 15 -14.76 6.63 17.65
C ALA A 15 -14.77 5.42 16.72
N ALA A 16 -15.95 4.85 16.43
CA ALA A 16 -16.11 3.73 15.51
C ALA A 16 -15.72 4.12 14.06
N VAL A 17 -16.09 5.31 13.61
CA VAL A 17 -15.71 5.84 12.29
C VAL A 17 -14.20 6.06 12.21
N ILE A 18 -13.59 6.66 13.24
CA ILE A 18 -12.12 6.85 13.29
C ILE A 18 -11.42 5.49 13.24
N LEU A 19 -11.88 4.51 14.01
CA LEU A 19 -11.32 3.17 14.03
C LEU A 19 -11.45 2.49 12.65
N ALA A 20 -12.60 2.60 11.99
CA ALA A 20 -12.82 2.04 10.67
C ALA A 20 -11.87 2.65 9.62
N ILE A 21 -11.67 3.97 9.65
CA ILE A 21 -10.73 4.65 8.74
C ILE A 21 -9.29 4.17 8.97
N LEU A 22 -8.87 4.05 10.23
CA LEU A 22 -7.52 3.58 10.56
C LEU A 22 -7.28 2.13 10.11
N LEU A 23 -8.28 1.26 10.27
CA LEU A 23 -8.18 -0.13 9.83
C LEU A 23 -8.10 -0.27 8.32
N ASP A 24 -8.88 0.51 7.57
CA ASP A 24 -8.87 0.50 6.10
C ASP A 24 -7.48 0.82 5.56
N THR A 25 -6.81 1.85 6.11
CA THR A 25 -5.45 2.22 5.70
C THR A 25 -4.38 1.18 6.01
N MET A 26 -4.61 0.31 7.00
CA MET A 26 -3.65 -0.72 7.42
C MET A 26 -3.87 -2.06 6.70
N LEU A 27 -5.10 -2.34 6.27
CA LEU A 27 -5.46 -3.59 5.59
C LEU A 27 -5.54 -3.45 4.07
N ALA A 28 -5.42 -2.23 3.55
CA ALA A 28 -5.38 -2.02 2.11
C ALA A 28 -4.14 -2.70 1.51
N ASN A 29 -4.34 -3.41 0.39
CA ASN A 29 -3.23 -3.95 -0.39
C ASN A 29 -2.50 -2.81 -1.11
N HIS A 30 -1.20 -2.85 -1.05
CA HIS A 30 -0.28 -1.99 -1.74
C HIS A 30 0.15 -2.66 -3.05
N ARG A 31 0.59 -1.86 -4.01
CA ARG A 31 1.26 -2.39 -5.19
C ARG A 31 2.73 -2.58 -4.85
N PRO A 32 3.40 -3.63 -5.38
CA PRO A 32 4.84 -3.75 -5.28
C PRO A 32 5.51 -2.49 -5.83
N ALA A 33 6.53 -2.01 -5.12
CA ALA A 33 7.33 -0.88 -5.54
C ALA A 33 8.57 -1.36 -6.29
N ILE A 34 8.80 -0.86 -7.51
CA ILE A 34 10.06 -1.08 -8.22
C ILE A 34 11.13 -0.22 -7.52
N THR A 35 12.16 -0.88 -7.02
CA THR A 35 13.28 -0.25 -6.32
C THR A 35 14.54 -0.16 -7.19
N GLY A 36 14.61 -0.96 -8.25
CA GLY A 36 15.72 -0.94 -9.21
C GLY A 36 15.35 -1.62 -10.53
N LEU A 37 15.92 -1.10 -11.61
CA LEU A 37 15.83 -1.69 -12.94
C LEU A 37 17.21 -1.54 -13.60
N GLU A 38 17.88 -2.65 -13.80
CA GLU A 38 19.26 -2.69 -14.30
C GLU A 38 19.34 -3.57 -15.54
N ALA A 39 20.16 -3.15 -16.50
CA ALA A 39 20.38 -3.85 -17.76
C ALA A 39 21.86 -4.22 -17.88
N ASP A 40 22.15 -5.48 -18.18
CA ASP A 40 23.50 -5.97 -18.41
C ASP A 40 23.60 -6.76 -19.74
N PRO A 41 24.31 -6.24 -20.76
CA PRO A 41 24.97 -4.93 -20.81
C PRO A 41 23.97 -3.78 -21.02
N GLU A 42 24.32 -2.56 -20.58
CA GLU A 42 23.48 -1.36 -20.75
C GLU A 42 23.19 -1.02 -22.23
N LYS A 43 24.08 -1.42 -23.14
CA LYS A 43 23.94 -1.22 -24.59
C LYS A 43 24.18 -2.51 -25.33
N VAL A 44 23.35 -2.77 -26.33
CA VAL A 44 23.47 -3.92 -27.23
C VAL A 44 23.60 -3.46 -28.68
N ILE A 45 24.31 -4.27 -29.46
CA ILE A 45 24.33 -4.17 -30.91
C ILE A 45 23.01 -4.71 -31.50
N PRO A 46 22.68 -4.41 -32.77
CA PRO A 46 21.58 -5.07 -33.46
C PRO A 46 21.71 -6.60 -33.39
N LEU A 47 20.60 -7.28 -33.10
CA LEU A 47 20.54 -8.73 -32.85
C LEU A 47 21.31 -9.21 -31.60
N GLY A 48 21.87 -8.29 -30.80
CA GLY A 48 22.42 -8.59 -29.49
C GLY A 48 21.35 -8.88 -28.44
N SER A 49 21.78 -9.42 -27.30
CA SER A 49 20.91 -9.69 -26.15
C SER A 49 21.45 -9.01 -24.89
N CYS A 50 20.55 -8.69 -23.97
CA CYS A 50 20.84 -8.12 -22.67
C CYS A 50 19.87 -8.71 -21.66
N GLN A 51 20.36 -8.90 -20.43
CA GLN A 51 19.53 -9.28 -19.30
C GLN A 51 19.05 -8.01 -18.60
N ILE A 52 17.74 -7.90 -18.40
CA ILE A 52 17.16 -6.85 -17.58
C ILE A 52 16.71 -7.47 -16.26
N ALA A 53 17.23 -6.96 -15.15
CA ALA A 53 16.84 -7.33 -13.80
C ALA A 53 15.93 -6.25 -13.20
N CYS A 54 14.76 -6.67 -12.71
CA CYS A 54 13.84 -5.82 -11.95
C CYS A 54 13.89 -6.22 -10.49
N ASN A 55 14.22 -5.28 -9.62
CA ASN A 55 14.12 -5.46 -8.18
C ASN A 55 12.86 -4.76 -7.68
N ALA A 56 11.87 -5.54 -7.23
CA ALA A 56 10.63 -5.03 -6.68
C ALA A 56 10.50 -5.47 -5.21
N SER A 57 9.93 -4.60 -4.37
CA SER A 57 9.62 -4.90 -2.98
C SER A 57 8.12 -4.81 -2.75
N ASP A 58 7.53 -5.87 -2.21
CA ASP A 58 6.20 -5.81 -1.61
C ASP A 58 6.31 -5.42 -0.13
N ARG A 59 5.46 -4.49 0.30
CA ARG A 59 5.40 -4.03 1.69
C ARG A 59 4.39 -4.82 2.51
N ASP A 60 3.46 -5.50 1.84
CA ASP A 60 2.45 -6.32 2.50
C ASP A 60 3.00 -7.71 2.85
N GLY A 61 4.06 -8.13 2.14
CA GLY A 61 4.72 -9.40 2.39
C GLY A 61 3.91 -10.61 1.92
N ASP A 62 2.86 -10.38 1.13
CA ASP A 62 2.27 -11.37 0.25
C ASP A 62 3.21 -11.69 -0.93
N GLN A 63 3.00 -12.83 -1.57
CA GLN A 63 3.89 -13.43 -2.58
C GLN A 63 3.20 -13.57 -3.92
#